data_AF-A0A151RB91-F1
#
_entry.id   AF-A0A151RB91-F1
#
_cell.length_a   1.000
_cell.length_b   1.000
_cell.length_c   1.000
_cell.angle_alpha   90.00
_cell.angle_beta   90.00
_cell.angle_gamma   90.00
#
_symmetry.space_group_name_H-M   'P 1'
#
loop_
_entity.id
_entity.type
_entity.pdbx_description
1 polymer ?
#
loop_
_entity_poly.entity_id
_entity_poly.type
_entity_poly.pdbx_seq_one_letter_code
_entity_poly.pdbx_strand_id
1 'polypeptide(L)'
;TPLSPMAQQLSVINPSYCVPDSLDLQINTKKGAAYNKNGDLVFKVIKETWLTLHHRRVLYDDKGNPIVTLYKRNKTLHGRCQVFRGKSNDLSQLLFSAKKSSMIQSDNIIRLDVYLANNQDESMCDFRVIISGNKSTCTFYFRESPTIVAKVYMLRVLTFLHTN
;
A
#
# COMPACT_ATOMS: atom_id res chain seq x y z
N THR A 1 -19.37 -16.43 5.12
CA THR A 1 -20.27 -15.78 4.13
C THR A 1 -19.46 -15.49 2.88
N PRO A 2 -19.95 -15.83 1.67
CA PRO A 2 -19.25 -15.45 0.44
C PRO A 2 -19.18 -13.93 0.29
N LEU A 3 -18.07 -13.41 -0.25
CA LEU A 3 -17.87 -11.99 -0.46
C LEU A 3 -18.86 -11.44 -1.50
N SER A 4 -19.41 -10.25 -1.23
CA SER A 4 -20.22 -9.48 -2.20
C SER A 4 -19.48 -9.32 -3.55
N PRO A 5 -20.18 -9.27 -4.70
CA PRO A 5 -19.55 -9.08 -6.02
C PRO A 5 -18.59 -7.87 -6.07
N MET A 6 -18.94 -6.80 -5.37
CA MET A 6 -18.09 -5.61 -5.24
C MET A 6 -16.82 -5.90 -4.43
N ALA A 7 -16.91 -6.70 -3.36
CA ALA A 7 -15.75 -7.08 -2.56
C ALA A 7 -14.82 -8.06 -3.29
N GLN A 8 -15.35 -8.91 -4.17
CA GLN A 8 -14.54 -9.75 -5.06
C GLN A 8 -13.78 -8.89 -6.08
N GLN A 9 -14.42 -7.86 -6.62
CA GLN A 9 -13.81 -6.91 -7.56
C GLN A 9 -12.73 -6.03 -6.91
N LEU A 10 -12.75 -5.88 -5.58
CA LEU A 10 -11.79 -5.08 -4.81
C LEU A 10 -10.65 -5.89 -4.20
N SER A 11 -10.68 -7.23 -4.30
CA SER A 11 -9.63 -8.08 -3.75
C SER A 11 -8.41 -8.13 -4.66
N VAL A 12 -7.37 -7.36 -4.33
CA VAL A 12 -6.17 -7.23 -5.17
C VAL A 12 -5.10 -8.31 -4.88
N ILE A 13 -4.90 -8.67 -3.61
CA ILE A 13 -3.82 -9.60 -3.19
C ILE A 13 -4.37 -11.01 -2.94
N ASN A 14 -5.28 -11.11 -1.98
CA ASN A 14 -5.98 -12.34 -1.60
C ASN A 14 -7.28 -11.96 -0.84
N PRO A 15 -8.41 -12.62 -1.10
CA PRO A 15 -9.66 -12.43 -0.36
C PRO A 15 -9.53 -12.58 1.16
N SER A 16 -8.57 -13.35 1.66
CA SER A 16 -8.30 -13.53 3.09
C SER A 16 -7.85 -12.25 3.80
N TYR A 17 -7.40 -11.24 3.05
CA TYR A 17 -7.04 -9.93 3.60
C TYR A 17 -8.21 -8.92 3.59
N CYS A 18 -9.39 -9.34 3.13
CA CYS A 18 -10.60 -8.53 3.17
C CYS A 18 -11.38 -8.85 4.44
N VAL A 19 -11.50 -7.86 5.32
CA VAL A 19 -12.33 -7.94 6.54
C VAL A 19 -13.59 -7.09 6.37
N PRO A 20 -14.73 -7.48 6.97
CA PRO A 20 -15.98 -6.73 6.87
C PRO A 20 -15.93 -5.37 7.57
N ASP A 21 -15.15 -5.27 8.66
CA ASP A 21 -15.02 -4.09 9.50
C ASP A 21 -13.68 -3.37 9.32
N SER A 22 -13.51 -2.22 9.98
CA SER A 22 -12.23 -1.49 10.01
C SER A 22 -11.15 -2.26 10.76
N LEU A 23 -9.93 -2.24 10.22
CA LEU A 23 -8.75 -2.83 10.85
C LEU A 23 -7.85 -1.74 11.43
N ASP A 24 -7.68 -1.75 12.75
CA ASP A 24 -6.74 -0.87 13.44
C ASP A 24 -5.36 -1.53 13.53
N LEU A 25 -4.37 -0.90 12.91
CA LEU A 25 -2.98 -1.33 12.94
C LEU A 25 -2.08 -0.25 13.55
N GLN A 26 -1.23 -0.65 14.48
CA GLN A 26 -0.13 0.17 14.95
C GLN A 26 1.10 -0.07 14.08
N ILE A 27 1.52 0.94 13.31
CA ILE A 27 2.65 0.84 12.39
C ILE A 27 3.92 1.41 13.04
N ASN A 28 4.93 0.56 13.23
CA ASN A 28 6.28 0.96 13.59
C ASN A 28 7.16 1.02 12.34
N THR A 29 7.32 2.21 11.78
CA THR A 29 8.11 2.43 10.55
C THR A 29 9.61 2.19 10.73
N LYS A 30 10.14 2.36 11.95
CA LYS A 30 11.56 2.09 12.27
C LYS A 30 11.84 0.58 12.26
N LYS A 31 10.94 -0.21 12.86
CA LYS A 31 11.03 -1.69 12.88
C LYS A 31 10.54 -2.32 11.58
N GLY A 32 9.82 -1.57 10.74
CA GLY A 32 9.15 -2.10 9.56
C GLY A 32 8.08 -3.13 9.94
N ALA A 33 7.29 -2.87 10.98
CA ALA A 33 6.31 -3.83 11.49
C ALA A 33 4.96 -3.16 11.73
N ALA A 34 3.89 -3.93 11.56
CA ALA A 34 2.53 -3.54 11.91
C ALA A 34 1.97 -4.53 12.93
N TYR A 35 1.29 -4.01 13.94
CA TYR A 35 0.73 -4.77 15.06
C TYR A 35 -0.77 -4.54 15.17
N ASN A 36 -1.51 -5.53 15.68
CA ASN A 36 -2.92 -5.36 16.01
C ASN A 36 -3.09 -4.60 17.35
N LYS A 37 -4.34 -4.37 17.77
CA LYS A 37 -4.67 -3.72 19.04
C LYS A 37 -4.16 -4.45 20.30
N ASN A 38 -3.89 -5.75 20.21
CA ASN A 38 -3.36 -6.56 21.31
C ASN A 38 -1.82 -6.49 21.39
N GLY A 39 -1.16 -5.89 20.38
CA GLY A 39 0.29 -5.85 20.26
C GLY A 39 0.89 -7.04 19.49
N ASP A 40 0.07 -7.92 18.92
CA ASP A 40 0.56 -9.04 18.11
C ASP A 40 1.04 -8.56 16.75
N LEU A 41 2.14 -9.13 16.27
CA LEU A 41 2.66 -8.86 14.93
C LEU A 41 1.64 -9.34 13.88
N VAL A 42 1.27 -8.46 12.94
CA VAL A 42 0.39 -8.80 11.80
C VAL A 42 1.19 -8.82 10.51
N PHE A 43 2.05 -7.82 10.32
CA PHE A 43 2.87 -7.72 9.12
C PHE A 43 4.29 -7.25 9.42
N LYS A 44 5.24 -7.74 8.63
CA LYS A 44 6.64 -7.30 8.66
C LYS A 44 7.12 -6.91 7.27
N VAL A 45 7.80 -5.78 7.17
CA VAL A 45 8.42 -5.27 5.96
C VAL A 45 9.93 -5.37 6.10
N ILE A 46 10.55 -6.15 5.22
CA ILE A 46 12.01 -6.26 5.14
C ILE A 46 12.49 -5.48 3.94
N LYS A 47 13.41 -4.54 4.16
CA LYS A 47 14.14 -3.84 3.10
C LYS A 47 15.34 -4.70 2.72
N GLU A 48 15.28 -5.32 1.55
CA GLU A 48 16.41 -6.08 1.04
C GLU A 48 17.35 -5.13 0.29
N THR A 49 18.60 -5.04 0.75
CA THR A 49 19.60 -4.15 0.17
C THR A 49 20.70 -5.01 -0.45
N TRP A 50 20.37 -5.73 -1.51
CA TRP A 50 21.36 -6.38 -2.38
C TRP A 50 21.86 -5.39 -3.43
N LEU A 51 23.11 -5.55 -3.88
CA LEU A 51 23.85 -4.60 -4.72
C LEU A 51 23.13 -4.15 -6.01
N THR A 52 22.19 -4.94 -6.54
CA THR A 52 21.45 -4.64 -7.79
C THR A 52 19.98 -4.30 -7.58
N LEU A 53 19.44 -4.48 -6.37
CA LEU A 53 18.01 -4.38 -6.05
C LEU A 53 17.70 -3.20 -5.13
N HIS A 54 18.37 -2.07 -5.35
CA HIS A 54 18.08 -0.84 -4.64
C HIS A 54 16.57 -0.57 -4.68
N HIS A 55 15.97 -0.42 -3.49
CA HIS A 55 14.54 -0.16 -3.26
C HIS A 55 13.56 -1.35 -3.37
N ARG A 56 14.05 -2.60 -3.28
CA ARG A 56 13.19 -3.76 -3.03
C ARG A 56 12.73 -3.81 -1.57
N ARG A 57 11.43 -4.03 -1.35
CA ARG A 57 10.84 -4.28 -0.02
C ARG A 57 9.90 -5.46 -0.10
N VAL A 58 9.96 -6.38 0.86
CA VAL A 58 9.06 -7.54 0.91
C VAL A 58 8.18 -7.44 2.15
N LEU A 59 6.87 -7.57 1.95
CA LEU A 59 5.88 -7.66 3.02
C LEU A 59 5.67 -9.14 3.36
N TYR A 60 5.71 -9.47 4.64
CA TYR A 60 5.51 -10.79 5.20
C TYR A 60 4.31 -10.79 6.16
N ASP A 61 3.67 -11.95 6.29
CA ASP A 61 2.71 -12.21 7.36
C ASP A 61 3.41 -12.42 8.71
N ASP A 62 2.61 -12.67 9.74
CA ASP A 62 3.03 -12.98 11.11
C ASP A 62 3.86 -14.27 11.23
N LYS A 63 3.72 -15.18 10.27
CA LYS A 63 4.42 -16.47 10.19
C LYS A 63 5.71 -16.41 9.36
N GLY A 64 6.02 -15.26 8.76
CA GLY A 64 7.21 -15.10 7.91
C GLY A 64 7.05 -15.59 6.48
N ASN A 65 5.81 -15.81 6.00
CA ASN A 65 5.56 -16.08 4.59
C ASN A 65 5.51 -14.77 3.80
N PRO A 66 6.16 -14.69 2.62
CA PRO A 66 6.12 -13.49 1.80
C PRO A 66 4.75 -13.31 1.14
N ILE A 67 4.14 -12.14 1.35
CA ILE A 67 2.85 -11.77 0.77
C ILE A 67 3.06 -11.09 -0.58
N VAL A 68 3.83 -10.00 -0.59
CA VAL A 68 4.13 -9.22 -1.79
C VAL A 68 5.53 -8.62 -1.75
N THR A 69 6.08 -8.38 -2.93
CA THR A 69 7.33 -7.63 -3.11
C THR A 69 7.07 -6.33 -3.85
N LEU A 70 7.56 -5.22 -3.29
CA LEU A 70 7.51 -3.90 -3.86
C LEU A 70 8.87 -3.55 -4.45
N TYR A 71 8.88 -3.16 -5.73
CA TYR A 71 10.04 -2.58 -6.40
C TYR A 71 9.73 -1.13 -6.75
N LYS A 72 10.48 -0.20 -6.14
CA LYS A 72 10.52 1.17 -6.65
C LYS A 72 11.55 1.24 -7.76
N ARG A 73 11.13 1.44 -9.00
CA ARG A 73 12.08 1.63 -10.10
C ARG A 73 12.82 2.96 -9.92
N ASN A 74 14.10 2.98 -10.32
CA ASN A 74 14.95 4.17 -10.28
C ASN A 74 14.40 5.30 -11.18
N LYS A 75 14.87 6.52 -10.93
CA LYS A 75 14.35 7.81 -11.42
C LYS A 75 14.13 7.93 -12.95
N THR A 76 14.67 7.03 -13.76
CA THR A 76 14.53 7.01 -15.22
C THR A 76 13.14 6.56 -15.71
N LEU A 77 12.36 5.86 -14.88
CA LEU A 77 10.97 5.44 -15.16
C LEU A 77 9.99 6.10 -14.16
N HIS A 78 9.93 7.43 -14.16
CA HIS A 78 8.89 8.28 -13.52
C HIS A 78 8.52 8.00 -12.04
N GLY A 79 9.35 7.29 -11.27
CA GLY A 79 9.07 6.99 -9.86
C GLY A 79 7.94 5.99 -9.61
N ARG A 80 7.70 5.07 -10.56
CA ARG A 80 6.69 4.00 -10.44
C ARG A 80 7.11 2.93 -9.41
N CYS A 81 6.15 2.50 -8.61
CA CYS A 81 6.26 1.33 -7.74
C CYS A 81 5.51 0.16 -8.39
N GLN A 82 6.14 -1.00 -8.51
CA GLN A 82 5.51 -2.24 -8.95
C GLN A 82 5.39 -3.21 -7.78
N VAL A 83 4.27 -3.92 -7.69
CA VAL A 83 3.98 -4.86 -6.60
C VAL A 83 3.68 -6.23 -7.19
N PHE A 84 4.45 -7.23 -6.75
CA PHE A 84 4.41 -8.61 -7.23
C PHE A 84 4.00 -9.57 -6.12
N ARG A 85 3.40 -10.71 -6.49
CA ARG A 85 3.04 -11.77 -5.55
C ARG A 85 4.30 -12.42 -4.95
N GLY A 86 4.26 -12.68 -3.63
CA GLY A 86 5.34 -13.33 -2.90
C GLY A 86 6.68 -12.61 -3.05
N LYS A 87 7.74 -13.37 -3.35
CA LYS A 87 9.10 -12.86 -3.60
C LYS A 87 9.43 -12.60 -5.07
N SER A 88 8.44 -12.67 -5.96
CA SER A 88 8.66 -12.62 -7.41
C SER A 88 9.02 -11.22 -7.92
N ASN A 89 9.69 -11.21 -9.08
CA ASN A 89 9.87 -10.06 -9.97
C ASN A 89 9.37 -10.34 -11.41
N ASP A 90 8.76 -11.50 -11.63
CA ASP A 90 8.20 -11.89 -12.92
C ASP A 90 6.92 -11.09 -13.20
N LEU A 91 6.80 -10.56 -14.43
CA LEU A 91 5.61 -9.84 -14.89
C LEU A 91 4.34 -10.70 -14.80
N SER A 92 4.44 -12.02 -14.93
CA SER A 92 3.30 -12.94 -14.73
C SER A 92 2.73 -12.88 -13.30
N GLN A 93 3.56 -12.45 -12.33
CA GLN A 93 3.22 -12.32 -10.92
C GLN A 93 2.94 -10.86 -10.52
N LEU A 94 2.90 -9.92 -11.46
CA LEU A 94 2.53 -8.53 -11.20
C LEU A 94 1.09 -8.49 -10.70
N LEU A 95 0.84 -7.79 -9.59
CA LEU A 95 -0.51 -7.57 -9.06
C LEU A 95 -1.03 -6.20 -9.49
N PHE A 96 -0.20 -5.19 -9.26
CA PHE A 96 -0.51 -3.81 -9.63
C PHE A 96 0.76 -2.98 -9.65
N SER A 97 0.59 -1.75 -10.10
CA SER A 97 1.62 -0.74 -10.00
C SER A 97 0.99 0.61 -9.64
N ALA A 98 1.78 1.45 -8.97
CA ALA A 98 1.35 2.76 -8.52
C ALA A 98 2.34 3.80 -9.01
N LYS A 99 1.84 4.90 -9.58
CA LYS A 99 2.65 6.06 -9.97
C LYS A 99 2.06 7.32 -9.37
N LYS A 100 2.93 8.27 -9.05
CA LYS A 100 2.52 9.60 -8.61
C LYS A 100 2.06 10.39 -9.83
N SER A 101 0.80 10.83 -9.86
CA SER A 101 0.22 11.54 -11.00
C SER A 101 0.15 13.06 -10.79
N SER A 102 0.03 13.53 -9.56
CA SER A 102 0.15 14.96 -9.25
C SER A 102 0.58 15.23 -7.80
N MET A 103 1.02 16.47 -7.54
CA MET A 103 1.27 16.98 -6.19
C MET A 103 0.94 18.46 -6.16
N ILE A 104 -0.01 18.83 -5.31
CA ILE A 104 -0.38 20.22 -5.06
C ILE A 104 0.33 20.62 -3.76
N GLN A 105 1.38 21.42 -3.88
CA GLN A 105 2.28 21.75 -2.77
C GLN A 105 1.60 22.63 -1.71
N SER A 106 0.73 23.55 -2.12
CA SER A 106 -0.02 24.44 -1.22
C SER A 106 -0.88 23.67 -0.23
N ASP A 107 -1.47 22.55 -0.67
CA ASP A 107 -2.48 21.81 0.10
C ASP A 107 -1.92 20.54 0.75
N ASN A 108 -0.64 20.24 0.54
CA ASN A 108 0.00 18.97 0.94
C ASN A 108 -0.76 17.73 0.43
N ILE A 109 -1.37 17.82 -0.75
CA ILE A 109 -2.12 16.74 -1.39
C ILE A 109 -1.23 16.04 -2.42
N ILE A 110 -1.12 14.72 -2.30
CA ILE A 110 -0.44 13.85 -3.26
C ILE A 110 -1.49 12.93 -3.87
N ARG A 111 -1.49 12.86 -5.20
CA ARG A 111 -2.29 11.90 -5.95
C ARG A 111 -1.41 10.76 -6.45
N LEU A 112 -1.84 9.53 -6.21
CA LEU A 112 -1.30 8.34 -6.83
C LEU A 112 -2.38 7.67 -7.68
N ASP A 113 -1.97 7.17 -8.82
CA ASP A 113 -2.81 6.34 -9.68
C ASP A 113 -2.31 4.90 -9.60
N VAL A 114 -3.23 3.97 -9.35
CA VAL A 114 -2.97 2.53 -9.26
C VAL A 114 -3.59 1.83 -10.46
N TYR A 115 -2.79 0.99 -11.10
CA TYR A 115 -3.17 0.19 -12.27
C TYR A 115 -2.96 -1.28 -11.95
N LEU A 116 -4.04 -2.06 -12.03
CA LEU A 116 -4.00 -3.51 -11.88
C LEU A 116 -3.27 -4.15 -13.06
N ALA A 117 -2.70 -5.33 -12.87
CA ALA A 117 -1.89 -5.99 -13.89
C ALA A 117 -2.64 -6.32 -15.20
N ASN A 118 -3.97 -6.46 -15.13
CA ASN A 118 -4.82 -6.68 -16.30
C ASN A 118 -5.21 -5.39 -17.04
N ASN A 119 -4.91 -4.21 -16.49
CA ASN A 119 -5.15 -2.91 -17.10
C ASN A 119 -3.89 -2.46 -17.87
N GLN A 120 -3.69 -3.03 -19.06
CA GLN A 120 -2.50 -2.78 -19.88
C GLN A 120 -2.56 -1.45 -20.63
N ASP A 121 -3.77 -1.00 -21.00
CA ASP A 121 -3.95 0.26 -21.75
C ASP A 121 -3.68 1.50 -20.90
N GLU A 122 -3.80 1.39 -19.57
CA GLU A 122 -3.62 2.48 -18.59
C GLU A 122 -4.43 3.77 -18.89
N SER A 123 -5.49 3.67 -19.71
CA SER A 123 -6.32 4.84 -20.09
C SER A 123 -7.05 5.45 -18.90
N MET A 124 -7.39 4.63 -17.89
CA MET A 124 -7.92 5.04 -16.61
C MET A 124 -7.28 4.23 -15.49
N CYS A 125 -7.04 4.85 -14.34
CA CYS A 125 -6.59 4.11 -13.15
C CYS A 125 -7.72 3.22 -12.59
N ASP A 126 -7.35 2.10 -11.99
CA ASP A 126 -8.30 1.23 -11.28
C ASP A 126 -8.61 1.78 -9.89
N PHE A 127 -7.60 2.42 -9.27
CA PHE A 127 -7.78 3.17 -8.03
C PHE A 127 -7.05 4.50 -8.08
N ARG A 128 -7.76 5.56 -7.71
CA ARG A 128 -7.17 6.85 -7.39
C ARG A 128 -6.93 6.93 -5.90
N VAL A 129 -5.72 7.28 -5.50
CA VAL A 129 -5.35 7.42 -4.09
C VAL A 129 -5.00 8.87 -3.80
N ILE A 130 -5.68 9.46 -2.82
CA ILE A 130 -5.44 10.81 -2.34
C ILE A 130 -4.80 10.73 -0.97
N ILE A 131 -3.57 11.23 -0.87
CA ILE A 131 -2.86 11.39 0.40
C ILE A 131 -2.92 12.87 0.76
N SER A 132 -3.44 13.18 1.94
CA SER A 132 -3.64 14.56 2.41
C SER A 132 -3.31 14.70 3.90
N GLY A 133 -3.47 15.92 4.44
CA GLY A 133 -3.27 16.19 5.86
C GLY A 133 -1.84 15.94 6.33
N ASN A 134 -0.84 16.32 5.52
CA ASN A 134 0.57 16.01 5.78
C ASN A 134 0.83 14.49 5.93
N LYS A 135 0.20 13.70 5.04
CA LYS A 135 0.26 12.23 5.01
C LYS A 135 -0.42 11.55 6.21
N SER A 136 -1.34 12.25 6.88
CA SER A 136 -2.16 11.69 7.96
C SER A 136 -3.35 10.88 7.41
N THR A 137 -3.82 11.18 6.20
CA THR A 137 -4.96 10.50 5.59
C THR A 137 -4.58 9.98 4.22
N CYS A 138 -5.03 8.77 3.92
CA CYS A 138 -4.93 8.14 2.61
C CYS A 138 -6.31 7.61 2.23
N THR A 139 -6.94 8.18 1.21
CA THR A 139 -8.28 7.78 0.74
C THR A 139 -8.16 7.11 -0.62
N PHE A 140 -8.73 5.92 -0.76
CA PHE A 140 -8.76 5.14 -1.99
C PHE A 140 -10.14 5.28 -2.63
N TYR A 141 -10.15 5.68 -3.89
CA TYR A 141 -11.34 5.83 -4.71
C TYR A 141 -11.34 4.76 -5.80
N PHE A 142 -12.53 4.27 -6.14
CA PHE A 142 -12.70 3.40 -7.30
C PHE A 142 -12.60 4.22 -8.59
N ARG A 143 -11.56 3.95 -9.39
CA ARG A 143 -11.25 4.70 -10.62
C ARG A 143 -11.27 6.23 -10.37
N GLU A 144 -11.76 7.01 -11.32
CA GLU A 144 -11.94 8.46 -11.19
C GLU A 144 -13.25 8.88 -10.51
N SER A 145 -14.06 7.92 -10.06
CA SER A 145 -15.37 8.18 -9.44
C SER A 145 -15.24 8.74 -8.01
N PRO A 146 -16.32 9.32 -7.44
CA PRO A 146 -16.32 9.75 -6.03
C PRO A 146 -16.45 8.56 -5.05
N THR A 147 -16.63 7.33 -5.52
CA THR A 147 -16.83 6.14 -4.67
C THR A 147 -15.56 5.81 -3.89
N ILE A 148 -15.61 5.95 -2.56
CA ILE A 148 -14.52 5.57 -1.65
C ILE A 148 -14.59 4.06 -1.39
N VAL A 149 -13.46 3.38 -1.56
CA VAL A 149 -13.34 1.92 -1.32
C VAL A 149 -12.51 1.58 -0.09
N ALA A 150 -11.64 2.49 0.35
CA ALA A 150 -10.91 2.37 1.59
C ALA A 150 -10.44 3.74 2.08
N LYS A 151 -10.25 3.88 3.39
CA LYS A 151 -9.63 5.05 3.99
C LYS A 151 -8.72 4.63 5.13
N VAL A 152 -7.51 5.18 5.13
CA VAL A 152 -6.48 4.90 6.13
C VAL A 152 -6.18 6.21 6.86
N TYR A 153 -6.26 6.14 8.18
CA TYR A 153 -5.91 7.24 9.08
C TYR A 153 -4.61 6.89 9.79
N MET A 154 -3.57 7.67 9.53
CA MET A 154 -2.27 7.55 10.18
C MET A 154 -2.28 8.42 11.44
N LEU A 155 -2.57 7.81 12.59
CA LEU A 155 -2.47 8.47 13.88
C LEU A 155 -0.98 8.66 14.24
N ARG A 156 -0.56 9.91 14.43
CA ARG A 156 0.76 10.21 15.00
C ARG A 156 0.61 10.31 16.51
N VAL A 157 1.16 9.33 17.24
CA VAL A 157 1.32 9.45 18.69
C VAL A 157 2.51 10.36 18.96
N LEU A 158 2.25 11.60 19.40
CA LEU A 158 3.29 12.49 19.92
C LEU A 158 3.64 12.03 21.34
N THR A 159 4.78 11.35 21.49
CA THR A 159 5.33 11.07 22.81
C THR A 159 5.98 12.35 23.30
N PHE A 160 5.32 13.07 24.22
CA PHE A 160 5.99 14.11 24.99
C PHE A 160 6.89 13.40 26.01
N LEU A 161 8.19 13.44 25.79
CA LEU A 161 9.13 13.13 26.87
C LEU A 161 9.01 14.26 27.88
N HIS A 162 8.39 13.98 29.03
CA HIS A 162 8.47 14.86 30.18
C HIS A 162 9.91 14.76 30.69
N THR A 163 10.71 15.80 30.45
CA THR A 163 11.99 15.97 31.11
C THR A 163 11.71 16.54 32.50
N ASN A 164 11.97 15.75 33.55
CA ASN A 164 12.14 16.27 34.91
C ASN A 164 13.47 17.01 35.02
#